data_AF-A0A957LNI4-F1
#
_entry.id   AF-A0A957LNI4-F1
#
_cell.length_a   1.000
_cell.length_b   1.000
_cell.length_c   1.000
_cell.angle_alpha   90.00
_cell.angle_beta   90.00
_cell.angle_gamma   90.00
#
_symmetry.space_group_name_H-M   'P 1'
#
loop_
_entity.id
_entity.type
_entity.pdbx_description
1 polymer ?
#
loop_
_entity_poly.entity_id
_entity_poly.type
_entity_poly.pdbx_seq_one_letter_code
_entity_poly.pdbx_strand_id
1 'polypeptide(L)'
;LTWQALESGRRTTGDRIFCLMADPSDGSIWIGSETGLARIDSTGRTTYDTEDGIQTGSVRAIAVDREGSYWFGGERGLAYYEPETSMPWVRLDQMSGAKLEQDGSSWQAYAEQPLTFQFSFGDLQTNQDKIAVFVRSVENGQPEAWVQASDGEYQLTLAQPGHYTFEFKARDQAFNYSPVTAVDVTAIPVPAMISVPLLGEVEVRIFQLLVLFGSLAIFGFGYVSFEIVQHRRRIVAAVERGYNPYISGEPVRRVDMFFGRHDLLRRIVSTLHNNSIMIHGERRIGKTTLLYQLANALQEVEDEEFWFVSVYIDLEGTTEEEFFHLLMDEIAQTVRELPELAPEQIEILNGLLNLHLAENQYTDREFNRDLRQIIHILEEYGAVQHRGCQVRLILLMDEMDTLSRFNHLIQQQLRRIFMRDFAATLGAVVAGIEISKEWERVESPWFNLFNEIAMAPFSTDEAIQLLTEPVRGYYMFEPDALDFIVEHSDGRPYRLQQYALEAVNQMLHHKRRVITLADVLVAHELIQLSGQQPKGSWGEDAARGELGVPQTPAPAT
;
A
#
# COMPACT_ATOMS: atom_id res chain seq x y z
N LEU A 1 58.86 34.91 9.60
CA LEU A 1 59.85 35.14 8.53
C LEU A 1 60.69 33.88 8.41
N THR A 2 60.34 33.02 7.46
CA THR A 2 61.13 31.84 7.09
C THR A 2 62.09 32.24 5.98
N TRP A 3 63.38 32.02 6.18
CA TRP A 3 64.39 32.24 5.15
C TRP A 3 64.37 31.06 4.17
N GLN A 4 64.25 31.33 2.87
CA GLN A 4 64.34 30.32 1.83
C GLN A 4 65.53 30.66 0.92
N ALA A 5 66.47 29.73 0.77
CA ALA A 5 67.56 29.87 -0.19
C ALA A 5 67.05 29.55 -1.60
N LEU A 6 67.38 30.39 -2.57
CA LEU A 6 67.19 30.12 -4.00
C LEU A 6 68.50 29.49 -4.53
N GLU A 7 68.59 28.15 -4.53
CA GLU A 7 69.81 27.41 -4.90
C GLU A 7 69.96 27.20 -6.43
N SER A 8 71.21 26.98 -6.89
CA SER A 8 71.61 26.97 -8.32
C SER A 8 71.09 25.81 -9.17
N GLY A 9 70.33 24.88 -8.59
CA GLY A 9 69.88 23.66 -9.27
C GLY A 9 68.71 23.81 -10.25
N ARG A 10 68.09 24.98 -10.38
CA ARG A 10 67.02 25.18 -11.40
C ARG A 10 67.09 26.51 -12.13
N ARG A 11 67.72 27.54 -11.57
CA ARG A 11 67.45 28.92 -12.00
C ARG A 11 68.58 29.94 -11.69
N THR A 12 69.86 29.74 -12.09
CA THR A 12 70.86 30.86 -12.12
C THR A 12 71.62 31.01 -13.45
N THR A 13 71.91 32.26 -13.79
CA THR A 13 72.96 32.68 -14.73
C THR A 13 74.16 32.94 -13.81
N GLY A 14 75.04 31.96 -13.61
CA GLY A 14 76.30 32.12 -12.88
C GLY A 14 76.24 32.08 -11.35
N ASP A 15 77.36 31.71 -10.72
CA ASP A 15 77.51 31.45 -9.27
C ASP A 15 77.70 32.72 -8.42
N ARG A 16 77.90 33.90 -9.04
CA ARG A 16 78.10 35.18 -8.33
C ARG A 16 77.05 36.21 -8.75
N ILE A 17 76.27 36.65 -7.76
CA ILE A 17 75.30 37.74 -7.87
C ILE A 17 75.99 39.05 -7.46
N PHE A 18 75.94 40.07 -8.32
CA PHE A 18 76.56 41.37 -8.06
C PHE A 18 75.55 42.42 -7.62
N CYS A 19 74.31 42.36 -8.13
CA CYS A 19 73.28 43.33 -7.77
C CYS A 19 71.88 42.72 -7.85
N LEU A 20 70.96 43.29 -7.07
CA LEU A 20 69.54 42.97 -7.07
C LEU A 20 68.76 44.28 -7.15
N MET A 21 67.67 44.29 -7.91
CA MET A 21 66.71 45.38 -7.92
C MET A 21 65.30 44.82 -7.88
N ALA A 22 64.51 45.22 -6.88
CA ALA A 22 63.08 44.97 -6.89
C ALA A 22 62.42 45.95 -7.87
N ASP A 23 61.66 45.41 -8.79
CA ASP A 23 60.96 46.15 -9.81
C ASP A 23 59.73 46.88 -9.20
N PRO A 24 59.66 48.22 -9.29
CA PRO A 24 58.55 48.97 -8.72
C PRO A 24 57.19 48.66 -9.38
N SER A 25 57.14 48.17 -10.62
CA SER A 25 55.88 47.99 -11.34
C SER A 25 55.16 46.70 -11.00
N ASP A 26 55.89 45.59 -10.83
CA ASP A 26 55.31 44.25 -10.65
C ASP A 26 55.87 43.50 -9.42
N GLY A 27 56.85 44.07 -8.71
CA GLY A 27 57.49 43.45 -7.55
C GLY A 27 58.41 42.28 -7.90
N SER A 28 58.68 42.03 -9.18
CA SER A 28 59.68 41.06 -9.62
C SER A 28 61.09 41.51 -9.21
N ILE A 29 62.05 40.59 -9.21
CA ILE A 29 63.42 40.86 -8.82
C ILE A 29 64.33 40.69 -10.02
N TRP A 30 64.95 41.78 -10.44
CA TRP A 30 66.07 41.77 -11.35
C TRP A 30 67.36 41.37 -10.62
N ILE A 31 68.14 40.52 -11.25
CA ILE A 31 69.37 39.92 -10.73
C ILE A 31 70.47 40.11 -11.76
N GLY A 32 71.45 40.94 -11.42
CA GLY A 32 72.68 41.07 -12.19
C GLY A 32 73.75 40.12 -11.65
N SER A 33 74.33 39.32 -12.55
CA SER A 33 75.28 38.27 -12.20
C SER A 33 76.51 38.28 -13.11
N GLU A 34 77.46 37.39 -12.81
CA GLU A 34 78.66 37.17 -13.62
C GLU A 34 78.35 36.73 -15.06
N THR A 35 77.27 36.00 -15.29
CA THR A 35 76.93 35.50 -16.63
C THR A 35 75.73 36.21 -17.25
N GLY A 36 75.36 37.38 -16.76
CA GLY A 36 74.36 38.24 -17.40
C GLY A 36 73.26 38.69 -16.45
N LEU A 37 72.03 38.71 -16.94
CA LEU A 37 70.86 39.25 -16.25
C LEU A 37 69.78 38.17 -16.10
N ALA A 38 69.08 38.17 -14.98
CA ALA A 38 67.87 37.39 -14.79
C ALA A 38 66.79 38.21 -14.11
N ARG A 39 65.53 37.86 -14.35
CA ARG A 39 64.37 38.41 -13.66
C ARG A 39 63.57 37.27 -13.04
N ILE A 40 63.13 37.42 -11.80
CA ILE A 40 62.42 36.38 -11.04
C ILE A 40 61.14 36.95 -10.42
N ASP A 41 60.05 36.19 -10.51
CA ASP A 41 58.81 36.43 -9.77
C ASP A 41 58.21 35.14 -9.19
N SER A 42 56.93 35.17 -8.81
CA SER A 42 56.19 34.02 -8.27
C SER A 42 55.99 32.86 -9.25
N THR A 43 56.07 33.11 -10.56
CA THR A 43 55.90 32.10 -11.62
C THR A 43 57.25 31.53 -12.07
N GLY A 44 58.30 32.35 -11.99
CA GLY A 44 59.65 31.85 -12.11
C GLY A 44 60.66 32.83 -12.65
N ARG A 45 61.70 32.28 -13.26
CA ARG A 45 62.85 33.05 -13.75
C ARG A 45 62.91 33.08 -15.27
N THR A 46 63.29 34.23 -15.81
CA THR A 46 63.76 34.41 -17.19
C THR A 46 65.19 34.94 -17.17
N THR A 47 66.02 34.50 -18.11
CA THR A 47 67.40 34.97 -18.27
C THR A 47 67.52 35.75 -19.56
N TYR A 48 68.39 36.76 -19.54
CA TYR A 48 68.69 37.59 -20.69
C TYR A 48 70.18 37.50 -21.00
N ASP A 49 70.50 37.25 -22.26
CA ASP A 49 71.87 37.09 -22.74
C ASP A 49 72.18 38.02 -23.93
N THR A 50 73.27 37.73 -24.63
CA THR A 50 73.71 38.50 -25.79
C THR A 50 72.79 38.40 -26.99
N GLU A 51 72.04 37.30 -27.14
CA GLU A 51 71.04 37.12 -28.20
C GLU A 51 69.81 38.00 -27.96
N ASP A 52 69.49 38.26 -26.69
CA ASP A 52 68.45 39.19 -26.27
C ASP A 52 68.89 40.68 -26.34
N GLY A 53 70.05 40.96 -26.93
CA GLY A 53 70.59 42.31 -27.12
C GLY A 53 71.37 42.88 -25.93
N ILE A 54 71.51 42.14 -24.83
CA ILE A 54 72.23 42.59 -23.63
C ILE A 54 73.72 42.23 -23.71
N GLN A 55 74.51 43.11 -24.33
CA GLN A 55 75.94 42.88 -24.58
C GLN A 55 76.89 43.36 -23.46
N THR A 56 76.42 43.44 -22.22
CA THR A 56 77.18 44.06 -21.10
C THR A 56 78.20 43.13 -20.44
N GLY A 57 78.18 41.82 -20.75
CA GLY A 57 78.95 40.82 -19.99
C GLY A 57 78.36 40.65 -18.59
N SER A 58 79.19 40.70 -17.55
CA SER A 58 78.68 40.69 -16.17
C SER A 58 77.89 41.96 -15.86
N VAL A 59 76.75 41.83 -15.18
CA VAL A 59 75.89 42.96 -14.81
C VAL A 59 76.12 43.32 -13.35
N ARG A 60 76.61 44.53 -13.10
CA ARG A 60 77.03 45.01 -11.77
C ARG A 60 76.12 46.09 -11.19
N ALA A 61 75.33 46.76 -12.03
CA ALA A 61 74.38 47.78 -11.62
C ALA A 61 73.12 47.73 -12.49
N ILE A 62 71.97 47.99 -11.86
CA ILE A 62 70.66 48.07 -12.51
C ILE A 62 69.99 49.35 -12.03
N ALA A 63 69.45 50.13 -12.95
CA ALA A 63 68.64 51.31 -12.64
C ALA A 63 67.42 51.35 -13.56
N VAL A 64 66.29 51.82 -13.04
CA VAL A 64 65.08 52.14 -13.82
C VAL A 64 64.94 53.65 -13.87
N ASP A 65 64.64 54.19 -15.05
CA ASP A 65 64.36 55.62 -15.19
C ASP A 65 62.88 55.95 -14.94
N ARG A 66 62.51 57.22 -15.13
CA ARG A 66 61.15 57.70 -14.87
C ARG A 66 60.13 57.25 -15.92
N GLU A 67 60.61 56.82 -17.09
CA GLU A 67 59.77 56.36 -18.21
C GLU A 67 59.53 54.85 -18.13
N GLY A 68 60.18 54.15 -17.20
CA GLY A 68 60.06 52.71 -17.00
C GLY A 68 61.08 51.89 -17.78
N SER A 69 62.05 52.55 -18.41
CA SER A 69 63.14 51.87 -19.11
C SER A 69 64.28 51.51 -18.16
N TYR A 70 64.96 50.42 -18.48
CA TYR A 70 66.01 49.83 -17.67
C TYR A 70 67.39 50.11 -18.24
N TRP A 71 68.31 50.42 -17.33
CA TRP A 71 69.72 50.65 -17.61
C TRP A 71 70.55 49.59 -16.89
N PHE A 72 71.29 48.80 -17.66
CA PHE A 72 72.13 47.72 -17.15
C PHE A 72 73.61 48.06 -17.34
N GLY A 73 74.31 48.28 -16.23
CA GLY A 73 75.74 48.61 -16.23
C GLY A 73 76.60 47.37 -15.98
N GLY A 74 77.55 47.11 -16.88
CA GLY A 74 78.42 45.94 -16.82
C GLY A 74 79.85 46.18 -17.30
N GLU A 75 80.64 45.11 -17.35
CA GLU A 75 82.06 45.15 -17.73
C GLU A 75 82.30 45.66 -19.16
N ARG A 76 81.33 45.47 -20.05
CA ARG A 76 81.41 45.86 -21.46
C ARG A 76 80.65 47.15 -21.79
N GLY A 77 80.21 47.89 -20.76
CA GLY A 77 79.53 49.18 -20.93
C GLY A 77 78.12 49.18 -20.37
N LEU A 78 77.25 49.99 -20.98
CA LEU A 78 75.88 50.25 -20.56
C LEU A 78 74.90 49.75 -21.62
N ALA A 79 73.91 48.94 -21.23
CA ALA A 79 72.78 48.59 -22.07
C ALA A 79 71.52 49.35 -21.63
N TYR A 80 70.73 49.76 -22.61
CA TYR A 80 69.41 50.36 -22.45
C TYR A 80 68.36 49.35 -22.92
N TYR A 81 67.33 49.12 -22.10
CA TYR A 81 66.25 48.19 -22.38
C TYR A 81 64.91 48.86 -22.12
N GLU A 82 64.11 48.98 -23.18
CA GLU A 82 62.73 49.45 -23.11
C GLU A 82 61.83 48.21 -23.09
N PRO A 83 61.08 47.96 -21.99
CA PRO A 83 60.25 46.77 -21.88
C PRO A 83 59.07 46.85 -22.85
N GLU A 84 58.73 45.70 -23.42
CA GLU A 84 57.49 45.57 -24.17
C GLU A 84 56.28 45.77 -23.24
N THR A 85 55.20 46.35 -23.77
CA THR A 85 53.93 46.56 -23.06
C THR A 85 52.77 45.74 -23.64
N SER A 86 52.98 45.03 -24.76
CA SER A 86 52.02 44.09 -25.33
C SER A 86 51.73 42.97 -24.35
N MET A 87 50.47 42.54 -24.27
CA MET A 87 50.16 41.30 -23.57
C MET A 87 50.28 40.12 -24.53
N PRO A 88 50.97 39.02 -24.14
CA PRO A 88 50.89 37.78 -24.90
C PRO A 88 49.47 37.23 -24.86
N TRP A 89 49.16 36.29 -25.76
CA TRP A 89 47.89 35.57 -25.77
C TRP A 89 48.10 34.06 -25.64
N VAL A 90 47.10 33.39 -25.07
CA VAL A 90 47.00 31.92 -25.02
C VAL A 90 45.56 31.52 -25.34
N ARG A 91 45.40 30.47 -26.15
CA ARG A 91 44.11 29.92 -26.53
C ARG A 91 44.16 28.40 -26.51
N LEU A 92 43.20 27.77 -25.84
CA LEU A 92 42.99 26.33 -25.95
C LEU A 92 42.46 26.01 -27.36
N ASP A 93 43.16 25.15 -28.09
CA ASP A 93 42.75 24.72 -29.43
C ASP A 93 41.97 23.41 -29.38
N GLN A 94 42.48 22.43 -28.61
CA GLN A 94 41.87 21.12 -28.52
C GLN A 94 42.07 20.50 -27.13
N MET A 95 41.08 19.71 -26.69
CA MET A 95 41.21 18.85 -25.52
C MET A 95 40.93 17.40 -25.91
N SER A 96 41.89 16.52 -25.62
CA SER A 96 41.79 15.07 -25.86
C SER A 96 41.54 14.34 -24.55
N GLY A 97 40.69 13.31 -24.58
CA GLY A 97 40.26 12.60 -23.36
C GLY A 97 38.99 13.17 -22.71
N ALA A 98 38.38 14.19 -23.32
CA ALA A 98 37.11 14.77 -22.89
C ALA A 98 36.16 15.01 -24.07
N LYS A 99 34.88 15.11 -23.76
CA LYS A 99 33.80 15.39 -24.72
C LYS A 99 33.05 16.64 -24.29
N LEU A 100 32.84 17.58 -25.22
CA LEU A 100 32.06 18.79 -24.95
C LEU A 100 30.59 18.41 -24.67
N GLU A 101 30.02 18.93 -23.58
CA GLU A 101 28.61 18.77 -23.27
C GLU A 101 27.71 19.53 -24.25
N GLN A 102 26.43 19.17 -24.31
CA GLN A 102 25.47 19.78 -25.24
C GLN A 102 25.23 21.28 -24.98
N ASP A 103 25.60 21.78 -23.79
CA ASP A 103 25.52 23.19 -23.43
C ASP A 103 26.59 24.07 -24.12
N GLY A 104 27.64 23.44 -24.66
CA GLY A 104 28.79 24.11 -25.29
C GLY A 104 29.72 24.84 -24.32
N SER A 105 29.48 24.78 -23.00
CA SER A 105 30.23 25.49 -21.96
C SER A 105 31.05 24.60 -21.04
N SER A 106 30.75 23.30 -20.95
CA SER A 106 31.46 22.38 -20.07
C SER A 106 31.94 21.12 -20.79
N TRP A 107 33.04 20.54 -20.32
CA TRP A 107 33.60 19.31 -20.87
C TRP A 107 33.45 18.15 -19.90
N GLN A 108 33.12 16.98 -20.41
CA GLN A 108 33.00 15.76 -19.62
C GLN A 108 34.17 14.82 -19.91
N ALA A 109 34.88 14.38 -18.87
CA ALA A 109 35.99 13.43 -18.96
C ALA A 109 35.76 12.24 -18.02
N TYR A 110 36.42 11.12 -18.28
CA TYR A 110 36.44 10.01 -17.33
C TYR A 110 37.57 10.22 -16.32
N ALA A 111 37.28 10.05 -15.04
CA ALA A 111 38.30 9.96 -14.00
C ALA A 111 39.27 8.82 -14.31
N GLU A 112 40.51 8.94 -13.82
CA GLU A 112 41.60 7.97 -13.99
C GLU A 112 42.07 7.77 -15.46
N GLN A 113 41.56 8.55 -16.41
CA GLN A 113 42.01 8.57 -17.80
C GLN A 113 42.88 9.81 -18.08
N PRO A 114 43.84 9.71 -19.02
CA PRO A 114 44.68 10.84 -19.40
C PRO A 114 43.86 11.93 -20.10
N LEU A 115 44.04 13.17 -19.64
CA LEU A 115 43.47 14.39 -20.21
C LEU A 115 44.60 15.25 -20.75
N THR A 116 44.52 15.61 -22.03
CA THR A 116 45.54 16.40 -22.73
C THR A 116 44.93 17.70 -23.24
N PHE A 117 45.54 18.82 -22.88
CA PHE A 117 45.23 20.17 -23.35
C PHE A 117 46.26 20.60 -24.39
N GLN A 118 45.79 20.97 -25.57
CA GLN A 118 46.61 21.54 -26.64
C GLN A 118 46.23 23.00 -26.83
N PHE A 119 47.22 23.89 -26.77
CA PHE A 119 47.00 25.32 -26.81
C PHE A 119 48.01 26.03 -27.71
N SER A 120 47.55 27.08 -28.37
CA SER A 120 48.37 28.02 -29.11
C SER A 120 48.62 29.25 -28.25
N PHE A 121 49.81 29.81 -28.38
CA PHE A 121 50.21 31.02 -27.68
C PHE A 121 51.16 31.82 -28.55
N GLY A 122 51.23 33.12 -28.31
CA GLY A 122 52.09 33.99 -29.09
C GLY A 122 52.11 35.42 -28.59
N ASP A 123 53.03 36.16 -29.17
CA ASP A 123 53.20 37.58 -29.01
C ASP A 123 53.84 38.16 -30.28
N LEU A 124 53.68 39.46 -30.55
CA LEU A 124 54.15 40.09 -31.78
C LEU A 124 55.63 40.48 -31.75
N GLN A 125 56.23 40.69 -30.56
CA GLN A 125 57.63 41.14 -30.44
C GLN A 125 58.50 40.13 -29.69
N THR A 126 57.90 39.24 -28.88
CA THR A 126 58.61 38.14 -28.22
C THR A 126 58.60 36.86 -29.06
N ASN A 127 59.78 36.25 -29.27
CA ASN A 127 59.88 34.94 -29.93
C ASN A 127 59.18 33.85 -29.10
N GLN A 128 58.55 32.89 -29.79
CA GLN A 128 57.72 31.88 -29.14
C GLN A 128 58.46 31.02 -28.10
N ASP A 129 59.76 30.77 -28.28
CA ASP A 129 60.61 30.03 -27.34
C ASP A 129 60.87 30.78 -26.02
N LYS A 130 60.65 32.10 -26.00
CA LYS A 130 60.77 32.96 -24.82
C LYS A 130 59.43 33.19 -24.12
N ILE A 131 58.32 32.65 -24.65
CA ILE A 131 57.00 32.71 -24.02
C ILE A 131 56.79 31.45 -23.17
N ALA A 132 56.36 31.66 -21.92
CA ALA A 132 56.02 30.57 -21.02
C ALA A 132 54.50 30.51 -20.79
N VAL A 133 53.90 29.34 -20.96
CA VAL A 133 52.50 29.09 -20.60
C VAL A 133 52.43 28.42 -19.24
N PHE A 134 51.54 28.91 -18.40
CA PHE A 134 51.27 28.37 -17.06
C PHE A 134 49.84 27.85 -16.99
N VAL A 135 49.68 26.72 -16.32
CA VAL A 135 48.40 26.04 -16.09
C VAL A 135 48.24 25.79 -14.60
N ARG A 136 47.02 25.92 -14.08
CA ARG A 136 46.64 25.42 -12.76
C ARG A 136 45.24 24.84 -12.78
N SER A 137 44.98 23.86 -11.93
CA SER A 137 43.63 23.41 -11.59
C SER A 137 43.07 24.24 -10.43
N VAL A 138 41.75 24.42 -10.43
CA VAL A 138 40.98 24.99 -9.33
C VAL A 138 39.95 23.95 -8.93
N GLU A 139 40.14 23.37 -7.76
CA GLU A 139 39.26 22.35 -7.20
C GLU A 139 38.42 22.98 -6.08
N ASN A 140 37.10 22.97 -6.21
CA ASN A 140 36.19 23.54 -5.20
C ASN A 140 36.51 25.00 -4.81
N GLY A 141 37.00 25.80 -5.76
CA GLY A 141 37.38 27.21 -5.54
C GLY A 141 38.75 27.40 -4.86
N GLN A 142 39.50 26.33 -4.61
CA GLN A 142 40.89 26.41 -4.15
C GLN A 142 41.85 26.22 -5.33
N PRO A 143 42.59 27.28 -5.74
CA PRO A 143 43.54 27.18 -6.83
C PRO A 143 44.82 26.47 -6.39
N GLU A 144 45.28 25.53 -7.21
CA GLU A 144 46.61 24.93 -7.06
C GLU A 144 47.72 25.90 -7.52
N ALA A 145 48.97 25.49 -7.29
CA ALA A 145 50.14 26.23 -7.74
C ALA A 145 50.25 26.21 -9.28
N TRP A 146 50.69 27.33 -9.86
CA TRP A 146 50.95 27.41 -11.30
C TRP A 146 52.07 26.46 -11.71
N VAL A 147 51.80 25.62 -12.71
CA VAL A 147 52.77 24.72 -13.34
C VAL A 147 53.05 25.24 -14.74
N GLN A 148 54.32 25.32 -15.12
CA GLN A 148 54.71 25.68 -16.48
C GLN A 148 54.46 24.49 -17.42
N ALA A 149 53.69 24.72 -18.49
CA ALA A 149 53.47 23.73 -19.52
C ALA A 149 54.62 23.71 -20.54
N SER A 150 54.76 22.59 -21.24
CA SER A 150 55.85 22.35 -22.20
C SER A 150 55.29 22.23 -23.61
N ASP A 151 55.97 22.82 -24.59
CA ASP A 151 55.75 22.55 -26.02
C ASP A 151 54.29 22.67 -26.53
N GLY A 152 53.49 23.58 -25.96
CA GLY A 152 52.09 23.78 -26.38
C GLY A 152 51.11 22.72 -25.88
N GLU A 153 51.54 21.83 -24.99
CA GLU A 153 50.72 20.76 -24.43
C GLU A 153 50.81 20.70 -22.89
N TYR A 154 49.69 20.34 -22.27
CA TYR A 154 49.63 20.01 -20.84
C TYR A 154 48.82 18.73 -20.64
N GLN A 155 49.42 17.72 -20.01
CA GLN A 155 48.79 16.42 -19.78
C GLN A 155 48.70 16.13 -18.28
N LEU A 156 47.55 15.64 -17.83
CA LEU A 156 47.37 15.10 -16.48
C LEU A 156 46.35 13.96 -16.44
N THR A 157 46.18 13.36 -15.26
CA THR A 157 45.14 12.37 -14.98
C THR A 157 44.36 12.82 -13.74
N LEU A 158 43.04 12.93 -13.86
CA LEU A 158 42.16 13.32 -12.76
C LEU A 158 41.92 12.11 -11.84
N ALA A 159 42.37 12.19 -10.59
CA ALA A 159 42.34 11.05 -9.66
C ALA A 159 40.93 10.74 -9.12
N GLN A 160 40.03 11.72 -9.05
CA GLN A 160 38.70 11.55 -8.51
C GLN A 160 37.63 12.15 -9.46
N PRO A 161 36.40 11.60 -9.44
CA PRO A 161 35.26 12.27 -10.06
C PRO A 161 34.96 13.60 -9.35
N GLY A 162 34.60 14.63 -10.12
CA GLY A 162 34.38 15.97 -9.58
C GLY A 162 34.34 17.06 -10.64
N HIS A 163 34.17 18.31 -10.21
CA HIS A 163 34.24 19.48 -11.08
C HIS A 163 35.58 20.18 -10.91
N TYR A 164 36.25 20.42 -12.03
CA TYR A 164 37.57 21.00 -12.13
C TYR A 164 37.54 22.19 -13.08
N THR A 165 38.07 23.34 -12.66
CA THR A 165 38.30 24.47 -13.56
C THR A 165 39.79 24.58 -13.83
N PHE A 166 40.20 24.52 -15.11
CA PHE A 166 41.58 24.68 -15.53
C PHE A 166 41.81 26.10 -16.02
N GLU A 167 42.80 26.77 -15.45
CA GLU A 167 43.15 28.13 -15.80
C GLU A 167 44.50 28.17 -16.51
N PHE A 168 44.57 28.95 -17.60
CA PHE A 168 45.73 29.10 -18.47
C PHE A 168 46.13 30.58 -18.54
N LYS A 169 47.43 30.87 -18.51
CA LYS A 169 47.97 32.19 -18.83
C LYS A 169 49.33 32.09 -19.53
N ALA A 170 49.62 33.00 -20.45
CA ALA A 170 50.94 33.16 -21.04
C ALA A 170 51.70 34.30 -20.36
N ARG A 171 53.03 34.20 -20.36
CA ARG A 171 53.97 35.23 -19.93
C ARG A 171 55.05 35.39 -20.97
N ASP A 172 55.30 36.63 -21.39
CA ASP A 172 56.38 36.96 -22.34
C ASP A 172 57.73 37.15 -21.62
N GLN A 173 58.72 37.66 -22.35
CA GLN A 173 60.04 37.94 -21.83
C GLN A 173 60.11 39.24 -20.99
N ALA A 174 59.18 40.18 -21.19
CA ALA A 174 59.07 41.42 -20.43
C ALA A 174 58.25 41.27 -19.12
N PHE A 175 57.75 40.07 -18.83
CA PHE A 175 56.86 39.72 -17.70
C PHE A 175 55.44 40.30 -17.83
N ASN A 176 54.99 40.59 -19.05
CA ASN A 176 53.57 40.82 -19.29
C ASN A 176 52.83 39.49 -19.28
N TYR A 177 51.61 39.53 -18.74
CA TYR A 177 50.75 38.37 -18.59
C TYR A 177 49.51 38.49 -19.47
N SER A 178 49.13 37.39 -20.11
CA SER A 178 47.81 37.30 -20.73
C SER A 178 46.70 37.34 -19.67
N PRO A 179 45.47 37.72 -20.05
CA PRO A 179 44.28 37.37 -19.28
C PRO A 179 44.23 35.85 -19.00
N VAL A 180 43.59 35.47 -17.90
CA VAL A 180 43.39 34.06 -17.55
C VAL A 180 42.27 33.47 -18.41
N THR A 181 42.57 32.40 -19.13
CA THR A 181 41.59 31.59 -19.86
C THR A 181 41.19 30.41 -18.99
N ALA A 182 39.89 30.26 -18.69
CA ALA A 182 39.38 29.18 -17.84
C ALA A 182 38.56 28.17 -18.65
N VAL A 183 38.67 26.89 -18.31
CA VAL A 183 37.95 25.78 -18.95
C VAL A 183 37.41 24.84 -17.88
N ASP A 184 36.10 24.59 -17.90
CA ASP A 184 35.44 23.72 -16.94
C ASP A 184 35.37 22.27 -17.45
N VAL A 185 35.80 21.34 -16.59
CA VAL A 185 35.84 19.90 -16.83
C VAL A 185 35.16 19.15 -15.69
N THR A 186 34.14 18.37 -16.01
CA THR A 186 33.44 17.45 -15.12
C THR A 186 33.98 16.03 -15.31
N ALA A 187 34.68 15.50 -14.30
CA ALA A 187 35.15 14.13 -14.28
C ALA A 187 34.07 13.18 -13.75
N ILE A 188 33.70 12.18 -14.53
CA ILE A 188 32.76 11.12 -14.15
C ILE A 188 33.48 9.78 -13.92
N PRO A 189 32.97 8.90 -13.04
CA PRO A 189 33.57 7.59 -12.83
C PRO A 189 33.51 6.74 -14.11
N VAL A 190 34.54 5.91 -14.32
CA VAL A 190 34.57 4.94 -15.41
C VAL A 190 33.44 3.91 -15.21
N PRO A 191 32.59 3.63 -16.22
CA PRO A 191 31.52 2.64 -16.08
C PRO A 191 32.10 1.24 -15.86
N ALA A 192 31.61 0.54 -14.83
CA ALA A 192 31.97 -0.84 -14.57
C ALA A 192 31.27 -1.77 -15.57
N MET A 193 32.06 -2.52 -16.35
CA MET A 193 31.57 -3.46 -17.36
C MET A 193 31.68 -4.90 -16.85
N ILE A 194 30.71 -5.73 -17.21
CA ILE A 194 30.71 -7.17 -16.95
C ILE A 194 30.47 -7.93 -18.25
N SER A 195 31.20 -9.03 -18.43
CA SER A 195 31.01 -9.94 -19.57
C SER A 195 29.88 -10.91 -19.28
N VAL A 196 28.78 -10.78 -20.04
CA VAL A 196 27.60 -11.65 -19.93
C VAL A 196 27.55 -12.59 -21.12
N PRO A 197 27.44 -13.92 -20.90
CA PRO A 197 27.25 -14.87 -22.00
C PRO A 197 26.06 -14.48 -22.87
N LEU A 198 26.20 -14.59 -24.20
CA LEU A 198 25.25 -14.16 -25.24
C LEU A 198 25.04 -12.64 -25.42
N LEU A 199 25.23 -11.81 -24.39
CA LEU A 199 25.01 -10.35 -24.47
C LEU A 199 26.30 -9.54 -24.63
N GLY A 200 27.46 -10.14 -24.40
CA GLY A 200 28.76 -9.47 -24.51
C GLY A 200 29.07 -8.59 -23.30
N GLU A 201 29.84 -7.52 -23.51
CA GLU A 201 30.19 -6.52 -22.50
C GLU A 201 28.99 -5.63 -22.20
N VAL A 202 28.45 -5.73 -20.99
CA VAL A 202 27.28 -4.96 -20.53
C VAL A 202 27.64 -4.16 -19.28
N GLU A 203 27.13 -2.94 -19.17
CA GLU A 203 27.30 -2.15 -17.95
C GLU A 203 26.61 -2.84 -16.77
N VAL A 204 27.28 -2.89 -15.61
CA VAL A 204 26.77 -3.57 -14.40
C VAL A 204 25.36 -3.09 -14.01
N ARG A 205 25.06 -1.80 -14.17
CA ARG A 205 23.73 -1.23 -13.87
C ARG A 205 22.64 -1.78 -14.80
N ILE A 206 22.95 -1.94 -16.09
CA ILE A 206 22.02 -2.50 -17.07
C ILE A 206 21.77 -3.98 -16.76
N PHE A 207 22.82 -4.73 -16.40
CA PHE A 207 22.69 -6.12 -16.00
C PHE A 207 21.78 -6.31 -14.77
N GLN A 208 21.95 -5.48 -13.74
CA GLN A 208 21.09 -5.51 -12.54
C GLN A 208 19.61 -5.29 -12.88
N LEU A 209 19.31 -4.34 -13.77
CA LEU A 209 17.94 -4.10 -14.23
C LEU A 209 17.38 -5.32 -14.98
N LEU A 210 18.17 -5.94 -15.86
CA LEU A 210 17.74 -7.14 -16.59
C LEU A 210 17.40 -8.31 -15.65
N VAL A 211 18.21 -8.53 -14.61
CA VAL A 211 17.95 -9.56 -13.59
C VAL A 211 16.66 -9.26 -12.82
N LEU A 212 16.44 -8.00 -12.44
CA LEU A 212 15.23 -7.58 -11.75
C LEU A 212 13.97 -7.84 -12.60
N PHE A 213 13.96 -7.39 -13.85
CA PHE A 213 12.83 -7.62 -14.76
C PHE A 213 12.60 -9.10 -15.06
N GLY A 214 13.68 -9.87 -15.23
CA GLY A 214 13.61 -11.32 -15.43
C GLY A 214 12.98 -12.04 -14.24
N SER A 215 13.36 -11.68 -13.02
CA SER A 215 12.79 -12.30 -11.81
C SER A 215 11.31 -11.95 -11.64
N LEU A 216 10.92 -10.69 -11.83
CA LEU A 216 9.51 -10.26 -11.74
C LEU A 216 8.62 -11.02 -12.75
N ALA A 217 9.11 -11.22 -13.97
CA ALA A 217 8.39 -11.96 -14.99
C ALA A 217 8.19 -13.44 -14.60
N ILE A 218 9.22 -14.09 -14.04
CA ILE A 218 9.15 -15.50 -13.60
C ILE A 218 8.15 -15.66 -12.44
N PHE A 219 8.24 -14.80 -11.42
CA PHE A 219 7.33 -14.84 -10.27
C PHE A 219 5.89 -14.53 -10.67
N GLY A 220 5.68 -13.51 -11.51
CA GLY A 220 4.36 -13.14 -12.00
C GLY A 220 3.71 -14.27 -12.82
N PHE A 221 4.46 -14.88 -13.73
CA PHE A 221 3.95 -15.99 -14.56
C PHE A 221 3.68 -17.25 -13.72
N GLY A 222 4.54 -17.53 -12.72
CA GLY A 222 4.37 -18.63 -11.79
C GLY A 222 3.10 -18.52 -10.96
N TYR A 223 2.84 -17.33 -10.38
CA TYR A 223 1.65 -17.08 -9.58
C TYR A 223 0.35 -17.23 -10.40
N VAL A 224 0.28 -16.60 -11.57
CA VAL A 224 -0.89 -16.69 -12.46
C VAL A 224 -1.15 -18.14 -12.90
N SER A 225 -0.09 -18.88 -13.25
CA SER A 225 -0.22 -20.29 -13.65
C SER A 225 -0.73 -21.15 -12.50
N PHE A 226 -0.26 -20.90 -11.28
CA PHE A 226 -0.69 -21.63 -10.08
C PHE A 226 -2.16 -21.38 -9.75
N GLU A 227 -2.60 -20.12 -9.77
CA GLU A 227 -4.01 -19.72 -9.57
C GLU A 227 -4.94 -20.42 -10.59
N ILE A 228 -4.58 -20.41 -11.87
CA ILE A 228 -5.37 -21.08 -12.92
C ILE A 228 -5.51 -22.58 -12.66
N VAL A 229 -4.42 -23.24 -12.24
CA VAL A 229 -4.43 -24.67 -11.93
C VAL A 229 -5.26 -24.96 -10.68
N GLN A 230 -5.13 -24.16 -9.61
CA GLN A 230 -5.93 -24.31 -8.41
C GLN A 230 -7.43 -24.13 -8.69
N HIS A 231 -7.79 -23.09 -9.43
CA HIS A 231 -9.18 -22.81 -9.80
C HIS A 231 -9.79 -24.00 -10.55
N ARG A 232 -9.07 -24.55 -11.55
CA ARG A 232 -9.52 -25.76 -12.26
C ARG A 232 -9.70 -26.96 -11.34
N ARG A 233 -8.78 -27.19 -10.40
CA ARG A 233 -8.88 -28.31 -9.44
C ARG A 233 -10.09 -28.18 -8.52
N ARG A 234 -10.36 -26.98 -7.98
CA ARG A 234 -11.52 -26.74 -7.11
C ARG A 234 -12.84 -27.05 -7.81
N ILE A 235 -12.96 -26.65 -9.08
CA ILE A 235 -14.18 -26.89 -9.85
C ILE A 235 -14.38 -28.38 -10.16
N VAL A 236 -13.33 -29.08 -10.58
CA VAL A 236 -13.42 -30.54 -10.84
C VAL A 236 -13.80 -31.28 -9.57
N ALA A 237 -13.17 -30.94 -8.44
CA ALA A 237 -13.49 -31.52 -7.15
C ALA A 237 -14.94 -31.26 -6.72
N ALA A 238 -15.49 -30.08 -7.00
CA ALA A 238 -16.89 -29.75 -6.68
C ALA A 238 -17.88 -30.62 -7.47
N VAL A 239 -17.63 -30.86 -8.77
CA VAL A 239 -18.47 -31.76 -9.58
C VAL A 239 -18.35 -33.22 -9.10
N GLU A 240 -17.13 -33.69 -8.82
CA GLU A 240 -16.90 -35.06 -8.35
C GLU A 240 -17.53 -35.35 -6.99
N ARG A 241 -17.55 -34.36 -6.09
CA ARG A 241 -18.16 -34.47 -4.75
C ARG A 241 -19.68 -34.21 -4.75
N GLY A 242 -20.26 -33.81 -5.88
CA GLY A 242 -21.67 -33.45 -5.94
C GLY A 242 -22.03 -32.23 -5.07
N TYR A 243 -21.17 -31.21 -5.05
CA TYR A 243 -21.40 -30.01 -4.24
C TYR A 243 -22.67 -29.27 -4.70
N ASN A 244 -23.65 -29.15 -3.82
CA ASN A 244 -24.86 -28.37 -4.07
C ASN A 244 -25.09 -27.41 -2.88
N PRO A 245 -25.02 -26.09 -3.09
CA PRO A 245 -25.15 -25.11 -2.00
C PRO A 245 -26.61 -24.83 -1.62
N TYR A 246 -27.58 -25.17 -2.45
CA TYR A 246 -28.98 -24.82 -2.24
C TYR A 246 -29.62 -25.69 -1.16
N ILE A 247 -30.54 -25.11 -0.38
CA ILE A 247 -31.31 -25.83 0.64
C ILE A 247 -32.80 -25.54 0.48
N SER A 248 -33.65 -26.53 0.71
CA SER A 248 -35.10 -26.37 0.60
C SER A 248 -35.77 -26.82 1.88
N GLY A 249 -36.57 -25.94 2.48
CA GLY A 249 -37.40 -26.23 3.64
C GLY A 249 -36.79 -25.84 4.98
N GLU A 250 -35.47 -25.83 5.11
CA GLU A 250 -34.78 -25.39 6.33
C GLU A 250 -34.39 -23.90 6.27
N PRO A 251 -34.35 -23.20 7.42
CA PRO A 251 -33.83 -21.84 7.49
C PRO A 251 -32.34 -21.75 7.16
N VAL A 252 -31.94 -20.72 6.42
CA VAL A 252 -30.53 -20.49 6.09
C VAL A 252 -29.80 -19.92 7.31
N ARG A 253 -28.95 -20.75 7.93
CA ARG A 253 -28.12 -20.33 9.09
C ARG A 253 -26.79 -19.72 8.69
N ARG A 254 -26.27 -20.07 7.51
CA ARG A 254 -24.97 -19.58 7.04
C ARG A 254 -25.09 -18.19 6.46
N VAL A 255 -24.24 -17.27 6.93
CA VAL A 255 -24.21 -15.86 6.50
C VAL A 255 -23.87 -15.74 5.01
N ASP A 256 -22.96 -16.58 4.51
CA ASP A 256 -22.56 -16.60 3.09
C ASP A 256 -23.66 -17.10 2.13
N MET A 257 -24.76 -17.62 2.67
CA MET A 257 -25.93 -18.08 1.92
C MET A 257 -27.15 -17.16 2.08
N PHE A 258 -27.00 -16.02 2.77
CA PHE A 258 -28.07 -15.03 2.92
C PHE A 258 -28.00 -14.02 1.78
N PHE A 259 -29.04 -13.96 0.93
CA PHE A 259 -29.07 -13.07 -0.23
C PHE A 259 -30.34 -12.22 -0.27
N GLY A 260 -30.27 -11.07 -0.97
CA GLY A 260 -31.42 -10.20 -1.24
C GLY A 260 -32.09 -9.55 -0.04
N ARG A 261 -31.57 -9.72 1.18
CA ARG A 261 -32.19 -9.17 2.42
C ARG A 261 -31.24 -8.39 3.33
N HIS A 262 -30.01 -8.14 2.89
CA HIS A 262 -29.02 -7.39 3.69
C HIS A 262 -29.48 -5.98 4.05
N ASP A 263 -30.15 -5.27 3.13
CA ASP A 263 -30.65 -3.92 3.40
C ASP A 263 -31.79 -3.93 4.42
N LEU A 264 -32.65 -4.95 4.34
CA LEU A 264 -33.71 -5.16 5.32
C LEU A 264 -33.13 -5.47 6.70
N LEU A 265 -32.14 -6.37 6.77
CA LEU A 265 -31.44 -6.72 8.00
C LEU A 265 -30.81 -5.48 8.66
N ARG A 266 -30.05 -4.68 7.89
CA ARG A 266 -29.45 -3.43 8.37
C ARG A 266 -30.49 -2.43 8.87
N ARG A 267 -31.61 -2.30 8.17
CA ARG A 267 -32.73 -1.45 8.60
C ARG A 267 -33.30 -1.91 9.94
N ILE A 268 -33.52 -3.21 10.11
CA ILE A 268 -34.03 -3.79 11.36
C ILE A 268 -33.10 -3.46 12.53
N VAL A 269 -31.80 -3.76 12.39
CA VAL A 269 -30.77 -3.45 13.40
C VAL A 269 -30.80 -1.98 13.80
N SER A 270 -30.82 -1.05 12.83
CA SER A 270 -30.86 0.39 13.11
C SER A 270 -32.13 0.86 13.83
N THR A 271 -33.24 0.12 13.72
CA THR A 271 -34.52 0.49 14.35
C THR A 271 -34.72 -0.12 15.74
N LEU A 272 -33.87 -1.07 16.16
CA LEU A 272 -33.99 -1.81 17.42
C LEU A 272 -33.65 -1.01 18.68
N HIS A 273 -32.98 0.13 18.55
CA HIS A 273 -32.59 0.98 19.68
C HIS A 273 -33.76 1.32 20.62
N ASN A 274 -34.94 1.62 20.06
CA ASN A 274 -36.08 2.11 20.85
C ASN A 274 -37.41 1.39 20.57
N ASN A 275 -37.45 0.45 19.63
CA ASN A 275 -38.70 -0.15 19.18
C ASN A 275 -38.63 -1.68 19.18
N SER A 276 -39.76 -2.30 19.50
CA SER A 276 -40.00 -3.70 19.13
C SER A 276 -40.48 -3.75 17.68
N ILE A 277 -40.14 -4.81 16.95
CA ILE A 277 -40.39 -4.93 15.51
C ILE A 277 -41.26 -6.15 15.24
N MET A 278 -42.21 -6.04 14.32
CA MET A 278 -43.00 -7.16 13.82
C MET A 278 -42.73 -7.38 12.34
N ILE A 279 -42.24 -8.58 12.02
CA ILE A 279 -41.98 -9.05 10.66
C ILE A 279 -43.15 -9.91 10.23
N HIS A 280 -43.88 -9.48 9.21
CA HIS A 280 -45.00 -10.24 8.69
C HIS A 280 -44.83 -10.52 7.19
N GLY A 281 -45.44 -11.60 6.71
CA GLY A 281 -45.39 -11.98 5.30
C GLY A 281 -45.80 -13.42 5.10
N GLU A 282 -45.91 -13.86 3.84
CA GLU A 282 -46.39 -15.20 3.51
C GLU A 282 -45.57 -16.34 4.16
N ARG A 283 -46.16 -17.54 4.25
CA ARG A 283 -45.42 -18.73 4.70
C ARG A 283 -44.27 -19.00 3.73
N ARG A 284 -43.09 -19.32 4.27
CA ARG A 284 -41.86 -19.62 3.50
C ARG A 284 -41.26 -18.45 2.71
N ILE A 285 -41.58 -17.20 3.09
CA ILE A 285 -40.94 -15.99 2.52
C ILE A 285 -39.52 -15.73 3.07
N GLY A 286 -39.07 -16.50 4.06
CA GLY A 286 -37.74 -16.39 4.67
C GLY A 286 -37.69 -15.67 6.03
N LYS A 287 -38.81 -15.56 6.75
CA LYS A 287 -38.86 -14.90 8.08
C LYS A 287 -37.92 -15.55 9.10
N THR A 288 -38.01 -16.87 9.28
CA THR A 288 -37.12 -17.64 10.16
C THR A 288 -35.65 -17.46 9.81
N THR A 289 -35.33 -17.45 8.51
CA THR A 289 -33.97 -17.18 8.02
C THR A 289 -33.51 -15.78 8.41
N LEU A 290 -34.37 -14.76 8.24
CA LEU A 290 -34.06 -13.40 8.63
C LEU A 290 -33.84 -13.26 10.15
N LEU A 291 -34.62 -13.96 10.99
CA LEU A 291 -34.42 -13.97 12.44
C LEU A 291 -33.08 -14.59 12.83
N TYR A 292 -32.68 -15.72 12.24
CA TYR A 292 -31.36 -16.30 12.49
C TYR A 292 -30.22 -15.36 12.08
N GLN A 293 -30.33 -14.73 10.91
CA GLN A 293 -29.31 -13.78 10.46
C GLN A 293 -29.29 -12.51 11.31
N LEU A 294 -30.43 -12.12 11.87
CA LEU A 294 -30.51 -11.02 12.84
C LEU A 294 -29.85 -11.37 14.16
N ALA A 295 -30.01 -12.59 14.67
CA ALA A 295 -29.28 -13.05 15.85
C ALA A 295 -27.76 -12.93 15.64
N ASN A 296 -27.26 -13.45 14.50
CA ASN A 296 -25.84 -13.36 14.15
C ASN A 296 -25.39 -11.90 14.03
N ALA A 297 -26.16 -11.06 13.34
CA ALA A 297 -25.82 -9.65 13.16
C ALA A 297 -25.78 -8.89 14.50
N LEU A 298 -26.72 -9.13 15.42
CA LEU A 298 -26.76 -8.48 16.72
C LEU A 298 -25.56 -8.86 17.61
N GLN A 299 -25.00 -10.06 17.44
CA GLN A 299 -23.77 -10.47 18.13
C GLN A 299 -22.52 -9.76 17.60
N GLU A 300 -22.49 -9.40 16.31
CA GLU A 300 -21.35 -8.74 15.66
C GLU A 300 -21.42 -7.21 15.66
N VAL A 301 -22.59 -6.63 15.92
CA VAL A 301 -22.80 -5.19 15.91
C VAL A 301 -22.10 -4.53 17.10
N GLU A 302 -21.15 -3.65 16.80
CA GLU A 302 -20.57 -2.72 17.77
C GLU A 302 -21.41 -1.44 17.82
N ASP A 303 -22.11 -1.23 18.92
CA ASP A 303 -22.97 -0.06 19.15
C ASP A 303 -22.46 0.78 20.33
N GLU A 304 -22.50 2.11 20.18
CA GLU A 304 -21.99 3.04 21.19
C GLU A 304 -22.90 3.14 22.43
N GLU A 305 -24.19 2.82 22.29
CA GLU A 305 -25.20 3.00 23.34
C GLU A 305 -25.65 1.68 23.96
N PHE A 306 -25.81 0.61 23.16
CA PHE A 306 -26.38 -0.66 23.62
C PHE A 306 -25.48 -1.87 23.39
N TRP A 307 -25.51 -2.81 24.32
CA TRP A 307 -25.02 -4.17 24.11
C TRP A 307 -26.22 -5.09 23.89
N PHE A 308 -26.35 -5.61 22.67
CA PHE A 308 -27.47 -6.46 22.29
C PHE A 308 -27.21 -7.91 22.69
N VAL A 309 -28.16 -8.50 23.41
CA VAL A 309 -28.18 -9.94 23.73
C VAL A 309 -29.40 -10.52 23.04
N SER A 310 -29.22 -11.26 21.95
CA SER A 310 -30.34 -11.84 21.20
C SER A 310 -30.66 -13.26 21.67
N VAL A 311 -31.94 -13.55 21.90
CA VAL A 311 -32.44 -14.89 22.26
C VAL A 311 -33.42 -15.34 21.18
N TYR A 312 -33.15 -16.47 20.53
CA TYR A 312 -34.07 -17.05 19.54
C TYR A 312 -35.09 -17.95 20.24
N ILE A 313 -36.36 -17.76 19.94
CA ILE A 313 -37.48 -18.52 20.52
C ILE A 313 -38.40 -18.97 19.40
N ASP A 314 -38.66 -20.27 19.32
CA ASP A 314 -39.66 -20.85 18.42
C ASP A 314 -40.93 -21.16 19.20
N LEU A 315 -42.05 -20.54 18.81
CA LEU A 315 -43.35 -20.73 19.46
C LEU A 315 -44.20 -21.83 18.80
N GLU A 316 -43.64 -22.58 17.84
CA GLU A 316 -44.38 -23.69 17.19
C GLU A 316 -44.76 -24.75 18.23
N GLY A 317 -46.07 -25.00 18.36
CA GLY A 317 -46.59 -26.05 19.25
C GLY A 317 -46.61 -25.73 20.74
N THR A 318 -46.21 -24.51 21.15
CA THR A 318 -46.21 -24.10 22.56
C THR A 318 -47.63 -23.91 23.11
N THR A 319 -47.89 -24.42 24.31
CA THR A 319 -49.16 -24.21 25.02
C THR A 319 -49.13 -22.96 25.91
N GLU A 320 -50.31 -22.48 26.33
CA GLU A 320 -50.43 -21.34 27.26
C GLU A 320 -49.70 -21.57 28.60
N GLU A 321 -49.71 -22.80 29.11
CA GLU A 321 -49.11 -23.16 30.40
C GLU A 321 -47.59 -23.23 30.33
N GLU A 322 -47.03 -23.60 29.17
CA GLU A 322 -45.59 -23.74 28.95
C GLU A 322 -44.94 -22.43 28.47
N PHE A 323 -45.71 -21.44 28.04
CA PHE A 323 -45.20 -20.27 27.35
C PHE A 323 -44.14 -19.48 28.14
N PHE A 324 -44.42 -19.10 29.38
CA PHE A 324 -43.46 -18.36 30.20
C PHE A 324 -42.24 -19.21 30.58
N HIS A 325 -42.45 -20.52 30.71
CA HIS A 325 -41.37 -21.46 30.98
C HIS A 325 -40.42 -21.54 29.78
N LEU A 326 -40.95 -21.70 28.56
CA LEU A 326 -40.15 -21.72 27.33
C LEU A 326 -39.32 -20.44 27.19
N LEU A 327 -39.94 -19.27 27.39
CA LEU A 327 -39.23 -18.01 27.34
C LEU A 327 -38.06 -17.96 28.34
N MET A 328 -38.31 -18.35 29.60
CA MET A 328 -37.25 -18.29 30.61
C MET A 328 -36.16 -19.31 30.35
N ASP A 329 -36.50 -20.52 29.90
CA ASP A 329 -35.54 -21.57 29.58
C ASP A 329 -34.59 -21.12 28.46
N GLU A 330 -35.13 -20.62 27.34
CA GLU A 330 -34.34 -20.12 26.21
C GLU A 330 -33.45 -18.92 26.61
N ILE A 331 -33.98 -17.99 27.41
CA ILE A 331 -33.20 -16.85 27.91
C ILE A 331 -32.07 -17.35 28.83
N ALA A 332 -32.36 -18.21 29.79
CA ALA A 332 -31.37 -18.70 30.75
C ALA A 332 -30.29 -19.57 30.07
N GLN A 333 -30.66 -20.39 29.10
CA GLN A 333 -29.71 -21.17 28.29
C GLN A 333 -28.80 -20.25 27.47
N THR A 334 -29.36 -19.26 26.78
CA THR A 334 -28.56 -18.31 25.99
C THR A 334 -27.57 -17.54 26.85
N VAL A 335 -28.00 -17.06 28.03
CA VAL A 335 -27.10 -16.33 28.94
C VAL A 335 -26.03 -17.24 29.51
N ARG A 336 -26.34 -18.51 29.80
CA ARG A 336 -25.36 -19.50 30.28
C ARG A 336 -24.23 -19.77 29.28
N GLU A 337 -24.50 -19.65 27.99
CA GLU A 337 -23.49 -19.87 26.94
C GLU A 337 -22.47 -18.73 26.83
N LEU A 338 -22.67 -17.61 27.54
CA LEU A 338 -21.71 -16.51 27.55
C LEU A 338 -20.34 -16.96 28.13
N PRO A 339 -19.23 -16.61 27.47
CA PRO A 339 -17.90 -16.97 27.94
C PRO A 339 -17.54 -16.15 29.19
N GLU A 340 -16.75 -16.71 30.10
CA GLU A 340 -16.19 -16.02 31.28
C GLU A 340 -17.20 -15.59 32.36
N LEU A 341 -18.36 -16.23 32.46
CA LEU A 341 -19.27 -16.04 33.59
C LEU A 341 -18.64 -16.47 34.93
N ALA A 342 -18.95 -15.74 36.00
CA ALA A 342 -18.50 -16.10 37.33
C ALA A 342 -19.19 -17.41 37.81
N PRO A 343 -18.50 -18.26 38.61
CA PRO A 343 -19.09 -19.51 39.10
C PRO A 343 -20.43 -19.32 39.85
N GLU A 344 -20.57 -18.22 40.59
CA GLU A 344 -21.80 -17.87 41.32
C GLU A 344 -22.96 -17.54 40.36
N GLN A 345 -22.69 -16.83 39.27
CA GLN A 345 -23.69 -16.52 38.23
C GLN A 345 -24.13 -17.81 37.52
N ILE A 346 -23.18 -18.71 37.23
CA ILE A 346 -23.48 -20.03 36.66
C ILE A 346 -24.36 -20.85 37.61
N GLU A 347 -24.12 -20.81 38.92
CA GLU A 347 -24.95 -21.52 39.91
C GLU A 347 -26.38 -20.97 39.95
N ILE A 348 -26.56 -19.64 39.89
CA ILE A 348 -27.88 -19.00 39.79
C ILE A 348 -28.60 -19.45 38.52
N LEU A 349 -27.94 -19.41 37.36
CA LEU A 349 -28.52 -19.84 36.08
C LEU A 349 -28.90 -21.33 36.09
N ASN A 350 -28.06 -22.20 36.68
CA ASN A 350 -28.38 -23.61 36.90
C ASN A 350 -29.60 -23.78 37.81
N GLY A 351 -29.69 -22.97 38.88
CA GLY A 351 -30.81 -22.98 39.81
C GLY A 351 -32.11 -22.64 39.09
N LEU A 352 -32.11 -21.61 38.24
CA LEU A 352 -33.24 -21.27 37.39
C LEU A 352 -33.59 -22.46 36.49
N LEU A 353 -32.69 -22.94 35.64
CA LEU A 353 -32.97 -24.07 34.72
C LEU A 353 -33.51 -25.33 35.44
N ASN A 354 -33.02 -25.66 36.64
CA ASN A 354 -33.45 -26.84 37.39
C ASN A 354 -34.80 -26.67 38.11
N LEU A 355 -35.14 -25.45 38.57
CA LEU A 355 -36.42 -25.17 39.23
C LEU A 355 -37.60 -25.36 38.26
N HIS A 356 -37.39 -25.04 37.00
CA HIS A 356 -38.41 -25.06 35.95
C HIS A 356 -38.85 -26.49 35.58
N LEU A 357 -38.01 -27.50 35.81
CA LEU A 357 -38.33 -28.92 35.60
C LEU A 357 -39.30 -29.52 36.66
N ALA A 358 -39.55 -28.82 37.78
CA ALA A 358 -40.19 -29.40 38.96
C ALA A 358 -41.58 -28.83 39.32
N GLU A 359 -41.94 -27.63 38.84
CA GLU A 359 -43.20 -26.96 39.21
C GLU A 359 -44.17 -26.82 38.02
N ASN A 360 -45.36 -27.39 38.14
CA ASN A 360 -46.41 -27.36 37.10
C ASN A 360 -47.11 -25.98 36.93
N GLN A 361 -46.62 -24.89 37.54
CA GLN A 361 -47.26 -23.57 37.44
C GLN A 361 -46.23 -22.44 37.41
N TYR A 362 -45.48 -22.34 36.32
CA TYR A 362 -44.60 -21.19 36.07
C TYR A 362 -45.39 -20.01 35.50
N THR A 363 -45.55 -18.95 36.28
CA THR A 363 -46.43 -17.80 36.01
C THR A 363 -45.66 -16.55 35.59
N ASP A 364 -46.38 -15.52 35.16
CA ASP A 364 -45.83 -14.19 34.83
C ASP A 364 -45.05 -13.56 36.00
N ARG A 365 -45.38 -13.94 37.25
CA ARG A 365 -44.72 -13.43 38.46
C ARG A 365 -43.35 -14.05 38.69
N GLU A 366 -43.23 -15.37 38.56
CA GLU A 366 -41.91 -16.02 38.60
C GLU A 366 -41.06 -15.51 37.45
N PHE A 367 -41.62 -15.45 36.24
CA PHE A 367 -40.94 -14.90 35.07
C PHE A 367 -40.38 -13.50 35.32
N ASN A 368 -41.19 -12.58 35.86
CA ASN A 368 -40.74 -11.22 36.17
C ASN A 368 -39.61 -11.18 37.21
N ARG A 369 -39.67 -12.04 38.23
CA ARG A 369 -38.66 -12.12 39.29
C ARG A 369 -37.35 -12.65 38.74
N ASP A 370 -37.41 -13.73 37.97
CA ASP A 370 -36.25 -14.44 37.46
C ASP A 370 -35.59 -13.64 36.33
N LEU A 371 -36.38 -12.97 35.48
CA LEU A 371 -35.85 -12.07 34.43
C LEU A 371 -35.05 -10.90 35.02
N ARG A 372 -35.44 -10.37 36.19
CA ARG A 372 -34.63 -9.34 36.89
C ARG A 372 -33.27 -9.86 37.31
N GLN A 373 -33.18 -11.11 37.74
CA GLN A 373 -31.90 -11.72 38.10
C GLN A 373 -31.01 -11.89 36.86
N ILE A 374 -31.59 -12.35 35.74
CA ILE A 374 -30.86 -12.49 34.48
C ILE A 374 -30.35 -11.13 33.98
N ILE A 375 -31.19 -10.10 33.98
CA ILE A 375 -30.79 -8.75 33.56
C ILE A 375 -29.64 -8.22 34.43
N HIS A 376 -29.68 -8.46 35.75
CA HIS A 376 -28.58 -8.08 36.64
C HIS A 376 -27.26 -8.80 36.29
N ILE A 377 -27.31 -10.10 36.00
CA ILE A 377 -26.14 -10.87 35.55
C ILE A 377 -25.57 -10.28 34.26
N LEU A 378 -26.44 -9.94 33.31
CA LEU A 378 -26.03 -9.31 32.05
C LEU A 378 -25.43 -7.92 32.29
N GLU A 379 -26.01 -7.09 33.18
CA GLU A 379 -25.47 -5.76 33.49
C GLU A 379 -24.06 -5.84 34.11
N GLU A 380 -23.84 -6.80 35.02
CA GLU A 380 -22.50 -7.06 35.58
C GLU A 380 -21.51 -7.51 34.51
N TYR A 381 -21.94 -8.43 33.63
CA TYR A 381 -21.12 -8.94 32.54
C TYR A 381 -20.75 -7.82 31.54
N GLY A 382 -21.75 -7.06 31.10
CA GLY A 382 -21.61 -5.93 30.19
C GLY A 382 -20.71 -4.83 30.75
N ALA A 383 -20.78 -4.55 32.05
CA ALA A 383 -19.90 -3.57 32.68
C ALA A 383 -18.39 -3.92 32.56
N VAL A 384 -18.06 -5.22 32.48
CA VAL A 384 -16.68 -5.70 32.33
C VAL A 384 -16.27 -5.73 30.86
N GLN A 385 -17.09 -6.36 30.00
CA GLN A 385 -16.75 -6.66 28.61
C GLN A 385 -17.14 -5.55 27.61
N HIS A 386 -18.19 -4.79 27.89
CA HIS A 386 -18.81 -3.79 27.00
C HIS A 386 -18.97 -2.43 27.70
N ARG A 387 -17.84 -1.79 28.02
CA ARG A 387 -17.81 -0.55 28.83
C ARG A 387 -18.58 0.60 28.18
N GLY A 388 -19.58 1.10 28.91
CA GLY A 388 -20.35 2.29 28.53
C GLY A 388 -21.67 1.99 27.81
N CYS A 389 -21.92 0.73 27.45
CA CYS A 389 -23.14 0.30 26.79
C CYS A 389 -24.21 -0.15 27.82
N GLN A 390 -25.48 0.14 27.55
CA GLN A 390 -26.61 -0.41 28.29
C GLN A 390 -27.00 -1.78 27.75
N VAL A 391 -27.34 -2.72 28.62
CA VAL A 391 -27.79 -4.05 28.20
C VAL A 391 -29.17 -3.96 27.55
N ARG A 392 -29.32 -4.58 26.38
CA ARG A 392 -30.61 -4.73 25.72
C ARG A 392 -30.83 -6.18 25.25
N LEU A 393 -31.69 -6.90 25.95
CA LEU A 393 -32.11 -8.25 25.63
C LEU A 393 -33.17 -8.20 24.51
N ILE A 394 -32.89 -8.82 23.38
CA ILE A 394 -33.76 -8.86 22.20
C ILE A 394 -34.33 -10.27 22.03
N LEU A 395 -35.64 -10.41 22.23
CA LEU A 395 -36.35 -11.67 22.02
C LEU A 395 -36.76 -11.82 20.56
N LEU A 396 -36.12 -12.74 19.84
CA LEU A 396 -36.39 -13.09 18.45
C LEU A 396 -37.39 -14.24 18.42
N MET A 397 -38.69 -13.92 18.36
CA MET A 397 -39.77 -14.90 18.45
C MET A 397 -40.30 -15.25 17.05
N ASP A 398 -40.15 -16.51 16.64
CA ASP A 398 -40.80 -17.06 15.45
C ASP A 398 -42.19 -17.64 15.78
N GLU A 399 -43.01 -17.84 14.75
CA GLU A 399 -44.38 -18.37 14.89
C GLU A 399 -45.28 -17.59 15.88
N MET A 400 -45.16 -16.26 15.89
CA MET A 400 -45.93 -15.36 16.75
C MET A 400 -47.46 -15.51 16.60
N ASP A 401 -47.91 -16.08 15.48
CA ASP A 401 -49.32 -16.42 15.24
C ASP A 401 -49.89 -17.34 16.33
N THR A 402 -49.05 -18.14 17.01
CA THR A 402 -49.47 -18.99 18.15
C THR A 402 -50.08 -18.16 19.29
N LEU A 403 -49.57 -16.95 19.56
CA LEU A 403 -50.10 -16.09 20.63
C LEU A 403 -51.53 -15.62 20.38
N SER A 404 -51.98 -15.57 19.13
CA SER A 404 -53.37 -15.19 18.80
C SER A 404 -54.40 -16.17 19.37
N ARG A 405 -53.98 -17.42 19.62
CA ARG A 405 -54.83 -18.47 20.20
C ARG A 405 -54.86 -18.42 21.72
N PHE A 406 -53.90 -17.72 22.32
CA PHE A 406 -53.81 -17.63 23.77
C PHE A 406 -54.88 -16.70 24.34
N ASN A 407 -55.27 -16.96 25.59
CA ASN A 407 -56.20 -16.12 26.31
C ASN A 407 -55.71 -14.65 26.41
N HIS A 408 -56.65 -13.72 26.54
CA HIS A 408 -56.33 -12.29 26.62
C HIS A 408 -55.51 -11.91 27.86
N LEU A 409 -55.53 -12.71 28.93
CA LEU A 409 -54.77 -12.43 30.15
C LEU A 409 -53.25 -12.57 29.90
N ILE A 410 -52.82 -13.64 29.22
CA ILE A 410 -51.41 -13.88 28.88
C ILE A 410 -50.89 -12.80 27.94
N GLN A 411 -51.69 -12.41 26.94
CA GLN A 411 -51.33 -11.31 26.02
C GLN A 411 -51.14 -9.98 26.78
N GLN A 412 -52.00 -9.67 27.75
CA GLN A 412 -51.87 -8.47 28.60
C GLN A 412 -50.67 -8.55 29.56
N GLN A 413 -50.36 -9.74 30.08
CA GLN A 413 -49.17 -9.97 30.91
C GLN A 413 -47.89 -9.72 30.11
N LEU A 414 -47.79 -10.27 28.90
CA LEU A 414 -46.64 -10.04 28.02
C LEU A 414 -46.48 -8.55 27.70
N ARG A 415 -47.59 -7.88 27.34
CA ARG A 415 -47.59 -6.45 27.07
C ARG A 415 -47.03 -5.65 28.25
N ARG A 416 -47.44 -5.98 29.48
CA ARG A 416 -46.96 -5.31 30.69
C ARG A 416 -45.44 -5.51 30.89
N ILE A 417 -44.94 -6.71 30.65
CA ILE A 417 -43.50 -7.03 30.73
C ILE A 417 -42.72 -6.13 29.77
N PHE A 418 -43.10 -6.08 28.50
CA PHE A 418 -42.41 -5.28 27.48
C PHE A 418 -42.57 -3.76 27.66
N MET A 419 -43.75 -3.28 28.06
CA MET A 419 -44.04 -1.83 28.07
C MET A 419 -43.77 -1.13 29.40
N ARG A 420 -43.72 -1.87 30.51
CA ARG A 420 -43.67 -1.25 31.84
C ARG A 420 -42.53 -1.76 32.68
N ASP A 421 -42.41 -3.07 32.82
CA ASP A 421 -41.49 -3.65 33.79
C ASP A 421 -40.04 -3.65 33.27
N PHE A 422 -39.84 -3.73 31.94
CA PHE A 422 -38.51 -3.85 31.31
C PHE A 422 -38.33 -3.04 30.00
N ALA A 423 -39.10 -1.98 29.78
CA ALA A 423 -39.09 -1.25 28.49
C ALA A 423 -37.72 -0.70 28.05
N ALA A 424 -36.82 -0.41 29.02
CA ALA A 424 -35.48 0.09 28.73
C ALA A 424 -34.48 -1.02 28.35
N THR A 425 -34.69 -2.24 28.84
CA THR A 425 -33.72 -3.35 28.73
C THR A 425 -34.21 -4.50 27.85
N LEU A 426 -35.51 -4.57 27.54
CA LEU A 426 -36.12 -5.64 26.77
C LEU A 426 -36.72 -5.12 25.45
N GLY A 427 -36.30 -5.71 24.34
CA GLY A 427 -36.89 -5.54 23.02
C GLY A 427 -37.37 -6.87 22.45
N ALA A 428 -38.19 -6.81 21.41
CA ALA A 428 -38.63 -8.01 20.69
C ALA A 428 -38.65 -7.81 19.19
N VAL A 429 -38.30 -8.86 18.45
CA VAL A 429 -38.56 -9.01 17.03
C VAL A 429 -39.42 -10.24 16.85
N VAL A 430 -40.65 -10.04 16.43
CA VAL A 430 -41.64 -11.12 16.27
C VAL A 430 -41.87 -11.41 14.79
N ALA A 431 -41.98 -12.68 14.42
CA ALA A 431 -42.29 -13.09 13.05
C ALA A 431 -43.62 -13.86 12.95
N GLY A 432 -44.46 -13.52 11.97
CA GLY A 432 -45.78 -14.15 11.76
C GLY A 432 -46.26 -14.12 10.31
N ILE A 433 -47.35 -14.83 10.00
CA ILE A 433 -47.90 -14.99 8.64
C ILE A 433 -48.86 -13.84 8.29
N GLU A 434 -49.83 -13.56 9.14
CA GLU A 434 -50.79 -12.47 8.95
C GLU A 434 -50.85 -11.61 10.22
N ILE A 435 -50.84 -10.30 10.03
CA ILE A 435 -51.39 -9.41 11.05
C ILE A 435 -52.87 -9.77 11.10
N SER A 436 -53.31 -10.47 12.16
CA SER A 436 -54.74 -10.62 12.37
C SER A 436 -55.30 -9.20 12.42
N LYS A 437 -56.37 -8.89 11.65
CA LYS A 437 -57.04 -7.57 11.71
C LYS A 437 -57.48 -7.17 13.12
N GLU A 438 -57.42 -8.11 14.07
CA GLU A 438 -57.69 -7.89 15.48
C GLU A 438 -56.52 -7.20 16.19
N TRP A 439 -55.28 -7.33 15.71
CA TRP A 439 -54.10 -6.68 16.29
C TRP A 439 -54.06 -5.18 16.01
N GLU A 440 -54.58 -4.76 14.86
CA GLU A 440 -54.76 -3.36 14.49
C GLU A 440 -55.91 -2.67 15.26
N ARG A 441 -56.75 -3.43 15.97
CA ARG A 441 -57.82 -2.82 16.78
C ARG A 441 -57.21 -2.11 17.97
N VAL A 442 -57.75 -0.93 18.29
CA VAL A 442 -57.34 -0.13 19.47
C VAL A 442 -57.46 -0.92 20.78
N GLU A 443 -58.37 -1.90 20.82
CA GLU A 443 -58.62 -2.79 21.96
C GLU A 443 -57.57 -3.91 22.10
N SER A 444 -56.72 -4.10 21.10
CA SER A 444 -55.66 -5.11 21.11
C SER A 444 -54.58 -4.77 22.14
N PRO A 445 -54.13 -5.75 22.93
CA PRO A 445 -52.92 -5.61 23.75
C PRO A 445 -51.69 -5.22 22.91
N TRP A 446 -51.68 -5.56 21.62
CA TRP A 446 -50.56 -5.38 20.71
C TRP A 446 -50.58 -4.04 19.96
N PHE A 447 -51.65 -3.26 20.10
CA PHE A 447 -51.82 -1.99 19.38
C PHE A 447 -50.69 -1.01 19.72
N ASN A 448 -49.99 -0.52 18.68
CA ASN A 448 -48.80 0.34 18.76
C ASN A 448 -47.60 -0.25 19.53
N LEU A 449 -47.53 -1.57 19.72
CA LEU A 449 -46.40 -2.20 20.40
C LEU A 449 -45.20 -2.41 19.46
N PHE A 450 -45.47 -2.76 18.21
CA PHE A 450 -44.46 -3.14 17.23
C PHE A 450 -44.42 -2.19 16.05
N ASN A 451 -43.22 -1.86 15.58
CA ASN A 451 -43.01 -1.27 14.27
C ASN A 451 -43.08 -2.36 13.20
N GLU A 452 -43.98 -2.22 12.25
CA GLU A 452 -44.30 -3.27 11.28
C GLU A 452 -43.39 -3.22 10.06
N ILE A 453 -42.95 -4.40 9.64
CA ILE A 453 -42.11 -4.61 8.46
C ILE A 453 -42.69 -5.76 7.65
N ALA A 454 -43.20 -5.44 6.47
CA ALA A 454 -43.69 -6.42 5.51
C ALA A 454 -42.54 -7.05 4.71
N MET A 455 -42.45 -8.38 4.70
CA MET A 455 -41.60 -9.13 3.78
C MET A 455 -42.35 -9.42 2.48
N ALA A 456 -42.02 -8.68 1.42
CA ALA A 456 -42.49 -8.94 0.06
C ALA A 456 -41.65 -10.03 -0.63
N PRO A 457 -42.14 -10.72 -1.68
CA PRO A 457 -41.31 -11.57 -2.54
C PRO A 457 -40.10 -10.84 -3.11
N PHE A 458 -39.08 -11.59 -3.55
CA PHE A 458 -37.90 -11.01 -4.18
C PHE A 458 -38.23 -10.35 -5.52
N SER A 459 -37.54 -9.25 -5.77
CA SER A 459 -37.41 -8.68 -7.11
C SER A 459 -36.64 -9.63 -8.03
N THR A 460 -36.73 -9.41 -9.34
CA THR A 460 -35.98 -10.18 -10.34
C THR A 460 -34.48 -10.20 -10.07
N ASP A 461 -33.91 -9.06 -9.69
CA ASP A 461 -32.46 -8.95 -9.42
C ASP A 461 -32.06 -9.75 -8.17
N GLU A 462 -32.84 -9.66 -7.09
CA GLU A 462 -32.61 -10.43 -5.86
C GLU A 462 -32.77 -11.94 -6.10
N ALA A 463 -33.75 -12.33 -6.93
CA ALA A 463 -33.96 -13.72 -7.32
C ALA A 463 -32.78 -14.27 -8.12
N ILE A 464 -32.27 -13.51 -9.10
CA ILE A 464 -31.09 -13.90 -9.88
C ILE A 464 -29.87 -14.02 -8.96
N GLN A 465 -29.64 -13.04 -8.06
CA GLN A 465 -28.54 -13.11 -7.10
C GLN A 465 -28.58 -14.38 -6.24
N LEU A 466 -29.76 -14.73 -5.71
CA LEU A 466 -29.95 -15.97 -4.95
C LEU A 466 -29.61 -17.21 -5.79
N LEU A 467 -29.89 -17.20 -7.10
CA LEU A 467 -29.62 -18.33 -8.01
C LEU A 467 -28.17 -18.38 -8.52
N THR A 468 -27.44 -17.26 -8.56
CA THR A 468 -26.11 -17.23 -9.22
C THR A 468 -24.95 -17.11 -8.25
N GLU A 469 -25.11 -16.37 -7.16
CA GLU A 469 -24.00 -16.15 -6.21
C GLU A 469 -23.56 -17.43 -5.47
N PRO A 470 -24.44 -18.31 -4.97
CA PRO A 470 -24.03 -19.55 -4.28
C PRO A 470 -23.15 -20.49 -5.10
N VAL A 471 -23.33 -20.47 -6.43
CA VAL A 471 -22.61 -21.35 -7.36
C VAL A 471 -21.51 -20.62 -8.13
N ARG A 472 -21.27 -19.35 -7.82
CA ARG A 472 -20.32 -18.50 -8.54
C ARG A 472 -18.92 -19.12 -8.51
N GLY A 473 -18.33 -19.26 -9.70
CA GLY A 473 -17.02 -19.89 -9.88
C GLY A 473 -17.06 -21.42 -9.99
N TYR A 474 -18.15 -22.08 -9.61
CA TYR A 474 -18.32 -23.53 -9.71
C TYR A 474 -19.16 -23.92 -10.93
N TYR A 475 -20.39 -23.40 -11.00
CA TYR A 475 -21.38 -23.70 -12.03
C TYR A 475 -21.87 -22.43 -12.71
N MET A 476 -22.49 -22.57 -13.87
CA MET A 476 -23.08 -21.47 -14.62
C MET A 476 -24.51 -21.82 -15.00
N PHE A 477 -25.47 -20.94 -14.73
CA PHE A 477 -26.81 -21.06 -15.28
C PHE A 477 -26.84 -20.53 -16.71
N GLU A 478 -27.58 -21.22 -17.59
CA GLU A 478 -27.99 -20.61 -18.85
C GLU A 478 -28.98 -19.46 -18.60
N PRO A 479 -28.96 -18.39 -19.41
CA PRO A 479 -29.91 -17.28 -19.28
C PRO A 479 -31.37 -17.75 -19.30
N ASP A 480 -31.75 -18.58 -20.28
CA ASP A 480 -33.11 -19.11 -20.41
C ASP A 480 -33.53 -19.96 -19.20
N ALA A 481 -32.56 -20.63 -18.54
CA ALA A 481 -32.81 -21.40 -17.32
C ALA A 481 -33.12 -20.47 -16.13
N LEU A 482 -32.41 -19.36 -15.99
CA LEU A 482 -32.70 -18.34 -14.96
C LEU A 482 -34.08 -17.72 -15.18
N ASP A 483 -34.36 -17.28 -16.41
CA ASP A 483 -35.62 -16.64 -16.78
C ASP A 483 -36.80 -17.56 -16.45
N PHE A 484 -36.69 -18.84 -16.78
CA PHE A 484 -37.72 -19.83 -16.45
C PHE A 484 -37.95 -19.95 -14.94
N ILE A 485 -36.88 -20.07 -14.14
CA ILE A 485 -37.01 -20.20 -12.68
C ILE A 485 -37.66 -18.95 -12.08
N VAL A 486 -37.23 -17.77 -12.51
CA VAL A 486 -37.76 -16.50 -12.00
C VAL A 486 -39.24 -16.36 -12.33
N GLU A 487 -39.64 -16.64 -13.57
CA GLU A 487 -41.04 -16.59 -14.01
C GLU A 487 -41.95 -17.56 -13.24
N HIS A 488 -41.46 -18.77 -12.92
CA HIS A 488 -42.26 -19.84 -12.29
C HIS A 488 -42.16 -19.89 -10.76
N SER A 489 -41.37 -18.99 -10.15
CA SER A 489 -41.18 -18.94 -8.69
C SER A 489 -41.94 -17.82 -8.00
N ASP A 490 -42.53 -16.87 -8.76
CA ASP A 490 -43.20 -15.66 -8.25
C ASP A 490 -42.31 -14.83 -7.30
N GLY A 491 -40.99 -14.90 -7.46
CA GLY A 491 -40.03 -14.25 -6.55
C GLY A 491 -39.97 -14.88 -5.14
N ARG A 492 -40.58 -16.04 -4.91
CA ARG A 492 -40.62 -16.67 -3.58
C ARG A 492 -39.30 -17.40 -3.28
N PRO A 493 -38.56 -17.04 -2.21
CA PRO A 493 -37.24 -17.61 -1.93
C PRO A 493 -37.24 -19.14 -1.81
N TYR A 494 -38.26 -19.71 -1.16
CA TYR A 494 -38.39 -21.17 -1.05
C TYR A 494 -38.53 -21.85 -2.42
N ARG A 495 -39.31 -21.29 -3.35
CA ARG A 495 -39.48 -21.87 -4.69
C ARG A 495 -38.18 -21.72 -5.49
N LEU A 496 -37.55 -20.55 -5.43
CA LEU A 496 -36.26 -20.27 -6.07
C LEU A 496 -35.21 -21.32 -5.65
N GLN A 497 -35.03 -21.53 -4.34
CA GLN A 497 -34.07 -22.52 -3.85
C GLN A 497 -34.48 -23.96 -4.20
N GLN A 498 -35.78 -24.28 -4.21
CA GLN A 498 -36.25 -25.60 -4.61
C GLN A 498 -35.91 -25.91 -6.08
N TYR A 499 -36.17 -24.96 -6.99
CA TYR A 499 -35.76 -25.10 -8.40
C TYR A 499 -34.25 -25.22 -8.54
N ALA A 500 -33.48 -24.37 -7.85
CA ALA A 500 -32.02 -24.38 -7.94
C ALA A 500 -31.42 -25.69 -7.41
N LEU A 501 -31.92 -26.20 -6.28
CA LEU A 501 -31.52 -27.47 -5.69
C LEU A 501 -31.71 -28.62 -6.69
N GLU A 502 -32.91 -28.76 -7.24
CA GLU A 502 -33.23 -29.85 -8.16
C GLU A 502 -32.50 -29.71 -9.50
N ALA A 503 -32.41 -28.49 -10.06
CA ALA A 503 -31.70 -28.25 -11.31
C ALA A 503 -30.19 -28.54 -11.19
N VAL A 504 -29.57 -28.16 -10.07
CA VAL A 504 -28.16 -28.49 -9.79
C VAL A 504 -27.99 -30.01 -9.61
N ASN A 505 -28.91 -30.69 -8.93
CA ASN A 505 -28.87 -32.15 -8.79
C ASN A 505 -28.93 -32.86 -10.15
N GLN A 506 -29.80 -32.41 -11.07
CA GLN A 506 -29.88 -32.94 -12.43
C GLN A 506 -28.58 -32.68 -13.22
N MET A 507 -28.05 -31.45 -13.15
CA MET A 507 -26.78 -31.10 -13.79
C MET A 507 -25.62 -31.97 -13.26
N LEU A 508 -25.54 -32.19 -11.94
CA LEU A 508 -24.54 -33.01 -11.27
C LEU A 508 -24.65 -34.49 -11.65
N HIS A 509 -25.87 -35.02 -11.78
CA HIS A 509 -26.11 -36.38 -12.28
C HIS A 509 -25.50 -36.59 -13.67
N HIS A 510 -25.57 -35.58 -14.53
CA HIS A 510 -24.94 -35.58 -15.85
C HIS A 510 -23.45 -35.17 -15.85
N LYS A 511 -22.84 -34.93 -14.67
CA LYS A 511 -21.45 -34.48 -14.49
C LYS A 511 -21.08 -33.25 -15.32
N ARG A 512 -22.03 -32.34 -15.50
CA ARG A 512 -21.86 -31.08 -16.22
C ARG A 512 -21.57 -29.93 -15.26
N ARG A 513 -21.28 -28.77 -15.83
CA ARG A 513 -20.99 -27.51 -15.10
C ARG A 513 -21.92 -26.37 -15.49
N VAL A 514 -22.77 -26.61 -16.49
CA VAL A 514 -23.73 -25.64 -17.01
C VAL A 514 -25.10 -26.20 -16.72
N ILE A 515 -25.89 -25.45 -15.97
CA ILE A 515 -27.26 -25.77 -15.59
C ILE A 515 -28.12 -25.28 -16.75
N THR A 516 -28.68 -26.23 -17.49
CA THR A 516 -29.39 -25.96 -18.74
C THR A 516 -30.88 -25.82 -18.51
N LEU A 517 -31.59 -25.22 -19.47
CA LEU A 517 -33.06 -25.15 -19.40
C LEU A 517 -33.70 -26.55 -19.25
N ALA A 518 -33.12 -27.57 -19.87
CA ALA A 518 -33.60 -28.95 -19.75
C ALA A 518 -33.54 -29.47 -18.29
N ASP A 519 -32.48 -29.13 -17.54
CA ASP A 519 -32.35 -29.50 -16.13
C ASP A 519 -33.45 -28.84 -15.29
N VAL A 520 -33.75 -27.56 -15.58
CA VAL A 520 -34.80 -26.80 -14.90
C VAL A 520 -36.19 -27.33 -15.24
N LEU A 521 -36.44 -27.74 -16.48
CA LEU A 521 -37.73 -28.34 -16.88
C LEU A 521 -37.98 -29.66 -16.16
N VAL A 522 -36.95 -30.51 -16.02
CA VAL A 522 -37.06 -31.74 -15.22
C VAL A 522 -37.31 -31.41 -13.74
N ALA A 523 -36.58 -30.43 -13.19
CA ALA A 523 -36.84 -29.94 -11.83
C ALA A 523 -38.29 -29.44 -11.65
N HIS A 524 -38.84 -28.74 -12.65
CA HIS A 524 -40.22 -28.28 -12.64
C HIS A 524 -41.22 -29.43 -12.54
N GLU A 525 -41.04 -30.49 -13.34
CA GLU A 525 -41.91 -31.68 -13.28
C GLU A 525 -41.84 -32.35 -11.91
N LEU A 526 -40.65 -32.51 -11.33
CA LEU A 526 -40.45 -33.08 -9.99
C LEU A 526 -41.14 -32.25 -8.90
N ILE A 527 -41.05 -30.94 -8.99
CA ILE A 527 -41.70 -30.01 -8.04
C ILE A 527 -43.22 -30.10 -8.16
N GLN A 528 -43.77 -30.23 -9.37
CA GLN A 528 -45.21 -30.41 -9.56
C GLN A 528 -45.71 -31.76 -9.02
N LEU A 529 -44.95 -32.84 -9.25
CA LEU A 529 -45.29 -34.19 -8.78
C LEU A 529 -45.24 -34.30 -7.25
N SER A 530 -44.22 -33.73 -6.61
CA SER A 530 -44.11 -33.68 -5.15
C SER A 530 -45.19 -32.80 -4.49
N GLY A 531 -45.71 -31.80 -5.21
CA GLY A 531 -46.86 -31.01 -4.77
C GLY A 531 -48.21 -31.76 -4.76
N GLN A 532 -48.31 -32.94 -5.38
CA GLN A 532 -49.55 -33.72 -5.49
C GLN A 532 -49.67 -34.89 -4.49
N GLN A 533 -48.62 -35.24 -3.73
CA GLN A 533 -48.71 -36.26 -2.68
C GLN A 533 -49.08 -35.64 -1.32
N PRO A 534 -50.05 -36.21 -0.56
CA PRO A 534 -50.33 -35.74 0.79
C PRO A 534 -49.13 -36.06 1.71
N LYS A 535 -48.74 -35.08 2.53
CA LYS A 535 -47.65 -35.18 3.51
C LYS A 535 -47.85 -36.39 4.44
N GLY A 536 -47.07 -37.43 4.20
CA GLY A 536 -46.84 -38.56 5.10
C GLY A 536 -45.73 -39.42 4.49
N SER A 537 -44.70 -39.73 5.28
CA SER A 537 -43.60 -40.67 4.98
C SER A 537 -42.41 -40.22 4.12
N TRP A 538 -41.80 -39.06 4.42
CA TRP A 538 -40.38 -38.82 4.06
C TRP A 538 -39.51 -38.39 5.24
N GLY A 539 -39.87 -38.82 6.45
CA GLY A 539 -39.05 -38.68 7.64
C GLY A 539 -38.76 -40.05 8.21
N GLU A 540 -37.81 -40.79 7.62
CA GLU A 540 -37.07 -41.87 8.31
C GLU A 540 -35.88 -42.42 7.51
N ASP A 541 -35.83 -42.28 6.18
CA ASP A 541 -34.75 -42.90 5.38
C ASP A 541 -33.52 -42.02 5.05
N ALA A 542 -33.53 -40.72 5.40
CA ALA A 542 -32.38 -39.83 5.20
C ALA A 542 -31.39 -39.81 6.40
N ALA A 543 -31.66 -40.54 7.49
CA ALA A 543 -30.86 -40.53 8.72
C ALA A 543 -29.65 -41.50 8.71
N ARG A 544 -29.25 -42.04 7.54
CA ARG A 544 -28.02 -42.86 7.41
C ARG A 544 -27.18 -42.42 6.22
N GLY A 545 -26.61 -41.23 6.34
CA GLY A 545 -25.53 -40.76 5.49
C GLY A 545 -24.65 -39.82 6.30
N GLU A 546 -23.69 -40.38 7.04
CA GLU A 546 -22.59 -39.60 7.63
C GLU A 546 -21.84 -38.87 6.50
N LEU A 547 -22.21 -37.61 6.26
CA LEU A 547 -21.41 -36.68 5.47
C LEU A 547 -20.63 -35.81 6.46
N GLY A 548 -19.34 -36.12 6.56
CA GLY A 548 -18.39 -35.45 7.44
C GLY A 548 -18.38 -33.93 7.23
N VAL A 549 -18.42 -33.23 8.36
CA VAL A 549 -18.13 -31.80 8.49
C VAL A 549 -16.78 -31.48 7.83
N PRO A 550 -16.69 -30.50 6.91
CA PRO A 550 -15.39 -30.07 6.39
C PRO A 550 -14.66 -29.28 7.48
N GLN A 551 -13.55 -29.82 7.98
CA GLN A 551 -12.57 -29.05 8.73
C GLN A 551 -11.95 -28.00 7.81
N THR A 552 -11.99 -26.74 8.26
CA THR A 552 -11.24 -25.61 7.71
C THR A 552 -9.74 -25.95 7.68
N PRO A 553 -9.00 -25.70 6.58
CA PRO A 553 -7.55 -25.86 6.61
C PRO A 553 -6.94 -24.73 7.45
N ALA A 554 -6.15 -25.10 8.44
CA ALA A 554 -5.36 -24.15 9.23
C ALA A 554 -4.38 -23.37 8.33
N PRO A 555 -4.09 -22.09 8.65
CA PRO A 555 -3.10 -21.31 7.92
C PRO A 555 -1.71 -21.93 8.13
N ALA A 556 -1.02 -22.23 7.04
CA ALA A 556 0.34 -22.76 7.09
C ALA A 556 1.31 -21.64 7.54
N THR A 557 2.04 -21.93 8.62
CA THR A 557 3.26 -21.22 9.07
C THR A 557 4.39 -21.36 8.07
#